data_AF-A0A0E2EG50-F1
#
_entry.id   AF-A0A0E2EG50-F1
#
_cell.length_a   1.000
_cell.length_b   1.000
_cell.length_c   1.000
_cell.angle_alpha   90.00
_cell.angle_beta   90.00
_cell.angle_gamma   90.00
#
_symmetry.space_group_name_H-M   'P 1'
#
loop_
_entity.id
_entity.type
_entity.pdbx_description
1 polymer ?
#
loop_
_entity_poly.entity_id
_entity_poly.type
_entity_poly.pdbx_seq_one_letter_code
_entity_poly.pdbx_strand_id
1 'polypeptide(L)' 'MEKLFKITLRNDYAFKRVFGVEENKDVLQDLLECIENIKQGQDYCKIFSRMLL' A
#
# COMPACT_ATOMS: atom_id res chain seq x y z
N MET A 1 -25.60 7.12 -13.83
CA MET A 1 -24.48 6.29 -14.29
C MET A 1 -23.32 6.53 -13.34
N GLU A 2 -23.06 5.59 -12.42
CA GLU A 2 -21.90 5.71 -11.54
C GLU A 2 -20.65 5.64 -12.42
N LYS A 3 -19.84 6.71 -12.40
CA LYS A 3 -18.55 6.69 -13.10
C LYS A 3 -17.70 5.62 -12.41
N LEU A 4 -17.33 4.55 -13.14
CA LEU A 4 -16.34 3.60 -12.67
C LEU A 4 -15.06 4.38 -12.38
N PHE A 5 -14.79 4.61 -11.09
CA PHE A 5 -13.60 5.34 -10.67
C PHE A 5 -12.41 4.41 -10.92
N LYS A 6 -11.72 4.61 -12.05
CA LYS A 6 -10.55 3.80 -12.39
C LYS A 6 -9.41 4.19 -11.46
N ILE A 7 -9.18 3.35 -10.45
CA ILE A 7 -8.04 3.47 -9.55
C ILE A 7 -6.77 3.21 -10.36
N THR A 8 -5.85 4.17 -10.35
CA THR A 8 -4.53 4.03 -10.98
C THR A 8 -3.49 4.54 -10.00
N LEU A 9 -2.25 4.04 -10.09
CA LEU A 9 -1.15 4.55 -9.27
C LEU A 9 -0.89 6.06 -9.48
N ARG A 10 -1.28 6.61 -10.63
CA ARG A 10 -1.13 8.04 -10.96
C ARG A 10 -2.30 8.89 -10.46
N ASN A 11 -3.42 8.27 -10.09
CA ASN A 11 -4.56 8.93 -9.47
C ASN A 11 -4.54 8.60 -7.98
N ASP A 12 -3.63 9.28 -7.29
CA ASP A 12 -3.32 9.21 -5.85
C ASP A 12 -4.54 9.36 -4.92
N TYR A 13 -5.67 9.80 -5.47
CA TYR A 13 -6.95 9.87 -4.77
C TYR A 13 -7.38 8.54 -4.13
N ALA A 14 -7.06 7.40 -4.76
CA ALA A 14 -7.34 6.10 -4.16
C ALA A 14 -6.42 5.80 -2.98
N PHE A 15 -5.15 6.16 -3.08
CA PHE A 15 -4.19 6.04 -1.99
C PHE A 15 -4.64 6.88 -0.79
N LYS A 16 -5.02 8.14 -1.03
CA LYS A 16 -5.54 9.02 0.03
C LYS A 16 -6.86 8.53 0.62
N ARG A 17 -7.75 7.95 -0.18
CA ARG A 17 -9.03 7.41 0.31
C ARG A 17 -8.86 6.17 1.18
N VAL A 18 -7.88 5.33 0.87
CA VAL A 18 -7.63 4.08 1.60
C VAL A 18 -6.70 4.32 2.80
N PHE A 19 -5.60 5.05 2.61
CA PHE A 19 -4.56 5.22 3.63
C PHE A 19 -4.57 6.59 4.33
N GLY A 20 -5.39 7.54 3.88
CA GLY A 20 -5.50 8.88 4.45
C GLY A 20 -6.53 9.02 5.57
N VAL A 21 -6.96 7.89 6.16
CA VAL A 21 -7.83 7.84 7.36
C VAL A 21 -7.02 7.31 8.53
N GLU A 22 -7.26 7.82 9.74
CA GLU A 22 -6.44 7.52 10.92
C GLU A 22 -6.42 6.03 11.27
N GLU A 23 -7.54 5.34 11.03
CA GLU A 23 -7.70 3.91 11.29
C GLU A 23 -6.78 3.03 10.45
N ASN A 24 -6.33 3.54 9.29
CA ASN A 24 -5.49 2.79 8.34
C ASN A 24 -4.02 3.22 8.41
N LYS A 25 -3.64 3.97 9.45
CA LYS A 25 -2.27 4.46 9.63
C LYS A 25 -1.25 3.33 9.78
N ASP A 26 -1.59 2.28 10.53
CA ASP A 26 -0.70 1.14 10.74
C ASP A 26 -0.51 0.36 9.42
N VAL A 27 -1.59 0.16 8.66
CA VAL A 27 -1.55 -0.47 7.33
C VAL A 27 -0.71 0.35 6.35
N LEU A 28 -0.78 1.69 6.43
CA LEU A 28 0.07 2.57 5.63
C LEU A 28 1.54 2.43 6.01
N GLN A 29 1.87 2.33 7.30
CA GLN A 29 3.25 2.12 7.76
C GLN A 29 3.80 0.79 7.25
N ASP A 30 3.04 -0.30 7.37
CA ASP A 30 3.44 -1.63 6.88
C ASP A 30 3.66 -1.63 5.36
N LEU A 31 2.78 -0.98 4.60
CA LEU A 31 2.94 -0.85 3.15
C LEU A 31 4.22 -0.08 2.78
N LEU A 32 4.52 1.02 3.49
CA LEU A 32 5.72 1.81 3.25
C LEU A 32 6.99 1.03 3.60
N GLU A 33 7.01 0.32 4.73
CA GLU A 33 8.13 -0.56 5.11
C GLU A 33 8.35 -1.65 4.06
N CYS A 34 7.27 -2.26 3.55
CA CYS A 34 7.36 -3.22 2.44
C CYS A 34 7.99 -2.60 1.19
N ILE A 35 7.56 -1.41 0.77
CA ILE A 35 8.09 -0.72 -0.42
C ILE A 35 9.57 -0.34 -0.24
N GLU A 36 9.96 0.12 0.95
CA GLU A 36 11.36 0.43 1.25
C GLU A 36 12.25 -0.82 1.21
N ASN A 37 11.76 -1.97 1.69
CA ASN A 37 12.47 -3.24 1.61
C ASN A 37 12.67 -3.71 0.15
N ILE A 38 11.71 -3.47 -0.75
CA ILE A 38 11.87 -3.77 -2.19
C ILE A 38 13.04 -2.97 -2.79
N LYS A 39 13.18 -1.69 -2.43
CA LYS A 39 14.28 -0.83 -2.93
C LYS A 39 15.65 -1.29 -2.45
N GLN A 40 15.72 -1.93 -1.30
CA GLN A 40 16.97 -2.45 -0.73
C GLN A 40 17.36 -3.83 -1.27
N GLY A 41 16.65 -4.35 -2.29
CA GLY A 41 16.96 -5.63 -2.90
C GLY A 41 16.65 -6.83 -2.00
N GLN A 42 15.79 -6.65 -0.99
CA GLN A 42 15.37 -7.76 -0.14
C GLN A 42 14.43 -8.70 -0.90
N ASP A 43 14.65 -9.99 -0.70
CA ASP A 43 13.89 -11.09 -1.30
C ASP A 43 12.40 -10.93 -1.00
N TYR A 44 11.58 -10.83 -2.05
CA TYR A 44 10.12 -10.66 -1.98
C TYR A 44 9.46 -11.72 -1.07
N CYS A 45 10.10 -12.88 -0.88
CA CYS A 45 9.66 -13.94 0.03
C CYS A 45 9.58 -13.48 1.51
N LYS A 46 10.48 -12.60 1.98
CA LYS A 46 10.46 -12.09 3.36
C LYS A 46 9.33 -11.08 3.59
N ILE A 47 9.04 -10.27 2.57
CA ILE A 47 7.93 -9.31 2.58
C ILE A 47 6.60 -10.06 2.66
N PHE A 48 6.41 -11.08 1.82
CA PHE A 48 5.21 -11.92 1.84
C PHE A 48 5.01 -12.64 3.18
N SER A 49 6.09 -13.08 3.82
CA SER A 49 6.03 -13.79 5.11
C SER A 49 5.59 -12.88 6.27
N ARG A 50 5.90 -11.58 6.22
CA ARG A 50 5.45 -10.59 7.22
C ARG A 50 4.01 -10.12 7.02
N MET A 51 3.51 -10.17 5.78
CA MET A 51 2.15 -9.72 5.45
C MET A 51 1.07 -10.80 5.69
N LEU A 52 1.46 -12.06 5.87
CA LEU A 52 0.58 -13.23 6.05
C LEU A 52 0.48 -13.74 7.51
N LEU A 53 1.14 -13.09 8.47
CA LEU A 53 1.11 -13.40 9.90
C LEU A 53 0.49 -12.24 10.69
#